data_AF-A0A935P633-F1
#
_entry.id   AF-A0A935P633-F1
#
_cell.length_a   1.000
_cell.length_b   1.000
_cell.length_c   1.000
_cell.angle_alpha   90.00
_cell.angle_beta   90.00
_cell.angle_gamma   90.00
#
_symmetry.space_group_name_H-M   'P 1'
#
loop_
_entity.id
_entity.type
_entity.pdbx_description
1 polymer ?
#
loop_
_entity_poly.entity_id
_entity_poly.type
_entity_poly.pdbx_seq_one_letter_code
_entity_poly.pdbx_strand_id
1 'polypeptide(L)'
;MLILKIFAGFLQALNAKATPRAIAGGVALGALIGLSPTGGVQNILFLLLIFLLPVNKSASVVAALAFGALTWPLGGLFDRLGYALLTAPALQGLWTALFNTPVLPWTRFNNTVVLGGLAVGATLFVPIFLSATWGVQRYRDRVVAVAAKWRVFQILRASKFYELYEKFS
;
A
#
# COMPACT_ATOMS: atom_id res chain seq x y z
N MET A 1 2.35 19.91 -8.32
CA MET A 1 3.46 19.29 -9.09
C MET A 1 3.83 17.88 -8.58
N LEU A 2 3.95 17.63 -7.27
CA LEU A 2 4.36 16.33 -6.71
C LEU A 2 3.33 15.20 -6.86
N ILE A 3 2.04 15.47 -6.57
CA ILE A 3 0.95 14.47 -6.68
C ILE A 3 0.85 13.91 -8.11
N LEU A 4 0.87 14.78 -9.11
CA LEU A 4 0.86 14.40 -10.52
C LEU A 4 2.05 13.49 -10.88
N LYS A 5 3.25 13.76 -10.34
CA LYS A 5 4.43 12.91 -10.53
C LYS A 5 4.24 11.52 -9.91
N ILE A 6 3.63 11.44 -8.73
CA ILE A 6 3.35 10.15 -8.06
C ILE A 6 2.35 9.32 -8.87
N PHE A 7 1.24 9.93 -9.29
CA PHE A 7 0.24 9.25 -10.11
C PHE A 7 0.80 8.86 -11.48
N ALA A 8 1.52 9.76 -12.15
CA ALA A 8 2.20 9.44 -13.40
C ALA A 8 3.17 8.27 -13.20
N GLY A 9 4.03 8.33 -12.17
CA GLY A 9 4.96 7.26 -11.77
C GLY A 9 4.29 5.90 -11.59
N PHE A 10 3.14 5.89 -10.91
CA PHE A 10 2.33 4.68 -10.73
C PHE A 10 1.79 4.14 -12.07
N LEU A 11 1.24 5.01 -12.93
CA LEU A 11 0.78 4.61 -14.26
C LEU A 11 1.92 4.08 -15.14
N GLN A 12 3.12 4.65 -15.06
CA GLN A 12 4.30 4.14 -15.79
C GLN A 12 4.69 2.74 -15.30
N ALA A 13 4.69 2.56 -13.98
CA ALA A 13 5.02 1.29 -13.36
C ALA A 13 4.05 0.19 -13.81
N LEU A 14 2.75 0.50 -13.89
CA LEU A 14 1.76 -0.43 -14.41
C LEU A 14 2.04 -0.85 -15.86
N ASN A 15 2.56 0.05 -16.69
CA ASN A 15 2.69 -0.18 -18.13
C ASN A 15 3.93 -0.99 -18.57
N ALA A 16 5.09 -0.91 -17.92
CA ALA A 16 6.23 -1.76 -18.33
C ALA A 16 7.41 -1.88 -17.35
N LYS A 17 7.74 -0.83 -16.57
CA LYS A 17 9.08 -0.73 -15.94
C LYS A 17 9.27 -1.54 -14.65
N ALA A 18 8.19 -1.90 -13.94
CA ALA A 18 8.28 -2.61 -12.66
C ALA A 18 7.74 -4.05 -12.75
N THR A 19 8.25 -4.98 -11.95
CA THR A 19 7.65 -6.31 -11.87
C THR A 19 6.27 -6.24 -11.19
N PRO A 20 5.29 -7.09 -11.57
CA PRO A 20 3.97 -7.09 -10.93
C PRO A 20 4.07 -7.28 -9.41
N ARG A 21 5.01 -8.10 -8.94
CA ARG A 21 5.29 -8.33 -7.52
C ARG A 21 5.84 -7.09 -6.82
N ALA A 22 6.70 -6.30 -7.46
CA ALA A 22 7.20 -5.05 -6.88
C ALA A 22 6.07 -4.02 -6.70
N ILE A 23 5.14 -3.93 -7.66
CA ILE A 23 3.95 -3.09 -7.55
C ILE A 23 3.04 -3.61 -6.44
N ALA A 24 2.74 -4.90 -6.43
CA ALA A 24 1.90 -5.54 -5.42
C ALA A 24 2.45 -5.41 -4.00
N GLY A 25 3.76 -5.57 -3.82
CA GLY A 25 4.44 -5.35 -2.54
C GLY A 25 4.33 -3.90 -2.08
N GLY A 26 4.45 -2.95 -3.01
CA GLY A 26 4.22 -1.55 -2.73
C GLY A 26 2.78 -1.29 -2.29
N VAL A 27 1.80 -1.82 -3.03
CA VAL A 27 0.37 -1.71 -2.69
C VAL A 27 0.08 -2.30 -1.31
N ALA A 28 0.60 -3.48 -1.00
CA ALA A 28 0.37 -4.16 0.28
C ALA A 28 0.98 -3.39 1.47
N LEU A 29 2.23 -2.92 1.35
CA LEU A 29 2.85 -2.08 2.39
C LEU A 29 2.18 -0.71 2.52
N GLY A 30 1.79 -0.10 1.39
CA GLY A 30 1.00 1.12 1.38
C GLY A 30 -0.35 0.95 2.07
N ALA A 31 -1.02 -0.19 1.85
CA ALA A 31 -2.27 -0.51 2.51
C ALA A 31 -2.11 -0.63 4.04
N LEU A 32 -1.01 -1.20 4.54
CA LEU A 32 -0.73 -1.21 5.99
C LEU A 32 -0.61 0.19 6.57
N ILE A 33 0.05 1.11 5.86
CA ILE A 33 0.16 2.52 6.27
C ILE A 33 -1.20 3.22 6.19
N GLY A 34 -1.99 2.95 5.15
CA GLY A 34 -3.31 3.56 4.96
C GLY A 34 -4.36 3.09 5.98
N LEU A 35 -4.40 1.79 6.27
CA LEU A 35 -5.38 1.20 7.20
C LEU A 35 -5.04 1.45 8.68
N SER A 36 -3.77 1.74 8.98
CA SER A 36 -3.28 2.13 10.31
C SER A 36 -3.39 3.65 10.48
N PRO A 37 -4.25 4.17 11.39
CA PRO A 37 -4.33 5.59 11.68
C PRO A 37 -2.94 6.20 11.94
N THR A 38 -2.69 7.36 11.35
CA THR A 38 -1.37 8.00 11.34
C THR A 38 -0.90 8.37 12.76
N GLY A 39 0.33 7.97 13.12
CA GLY A 39 1.03 8.48 14.30
C GLY A 39 1.69 7.46 15.22
N GLY A 40 1.62 6.16 14.91
CA GLY A 40 2.38 5.13 15.62
C GLY A 40 3.72 4.79 14.94
N VAL A 41 4.71 4.35 15.71
CA VAL A 41 6.06 4.01 15.20
C VAL A 41 6.07 2.86 14.18
N GLN A 42 5.05 2.01 14.16
CA GLN A 42 4.86 0.98 13.15
C GLN A 42 4.74 1.56 11.73
N ASN A 43 4.20 2.77 11.57
CA ASN A 43 4.14 3.40 10.25
C ASN A 43 5.54 3.82 9.77
N ILE A 44 6.45 4.16 10.68
CA ILE A 44 7.87 4.39 10.37
C ILE A 44 8.52 3.08 9.93
N LEU A 45 8.23 1.97 10.63
CA LEU A 45 8.71 0.65 10.23
C LEU A 45 8.24 0.27 8.82
N PHE A 46 6.95 0.45 8.51
CA PHE A 46 6.43 0.16 7.17
C PHE A 46 7.04 1.07 6.10
N LEU A 47 7.25 2.34 6.41
CA LEU A 47 7.93 3.27 5.51
C LEU A 47 9.38 2.83 5.25
N LEU A 48 10.10 2.43 6.29
CA LEU A 48 11.46 1.90 6.19
C LEU A 48 11.49 0.62 5.34
N LEU A 49 10.54 -0.29 5.52
CA LEU A 49 10.38 -1.47 4.66
C LEU A 49 10.13 -1.09 3.20
N ILE A 50 9.31 -0.07 2.93
CA ILE A 50 9.10 0.42 1.55
C ILE A 50 10.40 0.91 0.91
N PHE A 51 11.26 1.58 1.68
CA PHE A 51 12.54 2.08 1.16
C PHE A 51 13.59 0.97 1.01
N LEU A 52 13.69 0.04 1.96
CA LEU A 52 14.67 -1.04 1.93
C LEU A 52 14.32 -2.15 0.94
N LEU A 53 13.04 -2.45 0.76
CA LEU A 53 12.61 -3.52 -0.13
C LEU A 53 12.53 -3.05 -1.59
N PRO A 54 12.72 -3.95 -2.56
CA PRO A 54 12.59 -3.67 -3.99
C PRO A 54 11.13 -3.54 -4.43
N VAL A 55 10.33 -2.79 -3.68
CA VAL A 55 8.92 -2.49 -3.99
C VAL A 55 8.78 -1.17 -4.75
N ASN A 56 7.63 -0.96 -5.40
CA ASN A 56 7.31 0.28 -6.09
C ASN A 56 6.82 1.35 -5.11
N LYS A 57 7.59 2.43 -4.98
CA LYS A 57 7.33 3.51 -4.01
C LYS A 57 6.08 4.32 -4.37
N SER A 58 5.89 4.64 -5.65
CA SER A 58 4.69 5.34 -6.13
C SER A 58 3.40 4.54 -5.84
N ALA A 59 3.43 3.23 -6.08
CA ALA A 59 2.32 2.34 -5.76
C ALA A 59 2.03 2.31 -4.26
N SER A 60 3.07 2.36 -3.42
CA SER A 60 2.91 2.41 -1.97
C SER A 60 2.20 3.69 -1.50
N VAL A 61 2.58 4.84 -2.06
CA VAL A 61 1.92 6.12 -1.72
C VAL A 61 0.48 6.16 -2.22
N VAL A 62 0.22 5.72 -3.46
CA VAL A 62 -1.14 5.67 -4.02
C VAL A 62 -2.02 4.74 -3.18
N ALA A 63 -1.53 3.57 -2.80
CA ALA A 63 -2.26 2.65 -1.94
C ALA A 63 -2.49 3.22 -0.53
N ALA A 64 -1.48 3.84 0.09
CA ALA A 64 -1.64 4.45 1.41
C ALA A 64 -2.75 5.52 1.42
N LEU A 65 -2.82 6.35 0.38
CA LEU A 65 -3.88 7.34 0.23
C LEU A 65 -5.26 6.69 0.00
N ALA A 66 -5.33 5.68 -0.88
CA ALA A 66 -6.57 4.99 -1.20
C ALA A 66 -7.14 4.24 0.02
N PHE A 67 -6.32 3.43 0.68
CA PHE A 67 -6.73 2.70 1.89
C PHE A 67 -6.91 3.62 3.10
N GLY A 68 -6.15 4.71 3.18
CA GLY A 68 -6.36 5.79 4.15
C GLY A 68 -7.76 6.38 4.05
N ALA A 69 -8.24 6.67 2.84
CA ALA A 69 -9.60 7.17 2.62
C ALA A 69 -10.68 6.15 3.07
N LEU A 70 -10.41 4.84 2.96
CA LEU A 70 -11.32 3.79 3.43
C LEU A 70 -11.47 3.75 4.96
N THR A 71 -10.51 4.30 5.71
CA THR A 71 -10.61 4.35 7.18
C THR A 71 -11.71 5.29 7.67
N TRP A 72 -12.11 6.29 6.88
CA TRP A 72 -13.19 7.20 7.27
C TRP A 72 -14.54 6.48 7.45
N PRO A 73 -15.03 5.69 6.47
CA PRO A 73 -16.24 4.89 6.67
C PRO A 73 -16.01 3.62 7.52
N LEU A 74 -14.81 3.04 7.50
CA LEU A 74 -14.51 1.78 8.21
C LEU A 74 -14.05 1.98 9.66
N GLY A 75 -13.86 3.22 10.12
CA GLY A 75 -13.28 3.52 11.42
C GLY A 75 -14.04 2.89 12.59
N GLY A 76 -15.37 2.89 12.54
CA GLY A 76 -16.21 2.24 13.55
C GLY A 76 -16.06 0.71 13.59
N LEU A 77 -15.72 0.07 12.47
CA LEU A 77 -15.43 -1.37 12.45
C LEU A 77 -14.07 -1.65 13.11
N PHE A 78 -13.06 -0.83 12.83
CA PHE A 78 -11.73 -0.97 13.43
C PHE A 78 -11.78 -0.74 14.94
N ASP A 79 -12.54 0.26 15.39
CA ASP A 79 -12.75 0.51 16.81
C ASP A 79 -13.32 -0.73 17.53
N ARG A 80 -14.42 -1.29 17.01
CA ARG A 80 -15.06 -2.49 17.58
C ARG A 80 -14.12 -3.69 17.62
N LEU A 81 -13.38 -3.92 16.54
CA LEU A 81 -12.45 -5.03 16.44
C LEU A 81 -11.26 -4.85 17.39
N GLY A 82 -10.68 -3.65 17.45
CA GLY A 82 -9.60 -3.34 18.38
C GLY A 82 -10.05 -3.41 19.85
N TYR A 83 -11.26 -2.97 20.16
CA TYR A 83 -11.84 -3.10 21.50
C TYR A 83 -11.99 -4.58 21.89
N ALA A 84 -12.53 -5.41 20.99
CA ALA A 84 -12.66 -6.85 21.23
C ALA A 84 -11.29 -7.52 21.46
N LEU A 85 -10.26 -7.11 20.71
CA LEU A 85 -8.89 -7.62 20.90
C LEU A 85 -8.27 -7.17 22.23
N LEU A 86 -8.42 -5.88 22.60
CA LEU A 86 -7.84 -5.33 23.84
C LEU A 86 -8.50 -5.88 25.10
N THR A 87 -9.81 -6.15 25.04
CA THR A 87 -10.59 -6.60 26.22
C THR A 87 -10.67 -8.11 26.36
N ALA A 88 -10.22 -8.88 25.35
CA ALA A 88 -10.17 -10.32 25.42
C ALA A 88 -9.31 -10.80 26.61
N PRO A 89 -9.88 -11.52 27.60
CA PRO A 89 -9.15 -11.95 28.80
C PRO A 89 -7.90 -12.78 28.47
N ALA A 90 -7.98 -13.63 27.44
CA ALA A 90 -6.87 -14.47 26.98
C ALA A 90 -5.67 -13.65 26.44
N LEU A 91 -5.88 -12.40 26.03
CA LEU A 91 -4.83 -11.54 25.47
C LEU A 91 -4.29 -10.53 26.48
N GLN A 92 -4.86 -10.43 27.70
CA GLN A 92 -4.41 -9.45 28.70
C GLN A 92 -2.92 -9.58 29.02
N GLY A 93 -2.42 -10.80 29.24
CA GLY A 93 -1.00 -11.04 29.51
C GLY A 93 -0.09 -10.56 28.38
N LEU A 94 -0.51 -10.76 27.12
CA LEU A 94 0.21 -10.25 25.94
C LEU A 94 0.24 -8.72 25.95
N TRP A 95 -0.91 -8.06 26.13
CA TRP A 95 -0.98 -6.61 26.13
C TRP A 95 -0.18 -5.98 27.27
N THR A 96 -0.20 -6.58 28.47
CA THR A 96 0.62 -6.15 29.61
C THR A 96 2.11 -6.27 29.30
N ALA A 97 2.55 -7.38 28.70
CA ALA A 97 3.96 -7.55 28.32
C ALA A 97 4.41 -6.53 27.27
N LEU A 98 3.60 -6.32 26.22
CA LEU A 98 3.90 -5.33 25.17
C LEU A 98 3.89 -3.90 25.71
N PHE A 99 3.01 -3.58 26.66
CA PHE A 99 2.93 -2.24 27.26
C PHE A 99 4.15 -1.93 28.14
N ASN A 100 4.69 -2.94 28.82
CA ASN A 100 5.88 -2.79 29.67
C ASN A 100 7.21 -2.91 28.90
N THR A 101 7.16 -3.20 27.59
CA THR A 101 8.36 -3.27 26.75
C THR A 101 8.71 -1.87 26.22
N PRO A 102 10.00 -1.46 26.21
CA PRO A 102 10.39 -0.19 25.60
C PRO A 102 9.95 -0.09 24.12
N VAL A 103 9.66 1.12 23.66
CA VAL A 103 9.27 1.45 22.26
C VAL A 103 7.90 0.92 21.81
N LEU A 104 7.48 -0.27 22.21
CA LEU A 104 6.22 -0.88 21.77
C LEU A 104 4.95 -0.06 22.13
N PRO A 105 4.85 0.61 23.28
CA PRO A 105 3.75 1.54 23.56
C PRO A 105 3.63 2.67 22.54
N TRP A 106 4.74 3.07 21.90
CA TRP A 106 4.72 4.11 20.86
C TRP A 106 4.09 3.63 19.55
N THR A 107 3.79 2.33 19.43
CA THR A 107 2.96 1.85 18.32
C THR A 107 1.48 2.26 18.47
N ARG A 108 1.11 2.71 19.68
CA ARG A 108 -0.27 3.09 20.03
C ARG A 108 -1.25 1.93 19.88
N PHE A 109 -0.80 0.69 20.08
CA PHE A 109 -1.66 -0.51 20.04
C PHE A 109 -2.78 -0.46 21.10
N ASN A 110 -2.66 0.38 22.13
CA ASN A 110 -3.70 0.65 23.12
C ASN A 110 -4.84 1.54 22.58
N ASN A 111 -4.70 2.09 21.37
CA ASN A 111 -5.80 2.72 20.66
C ASN A 111 -6.54 1.66 19.83
N THR A 112 -7.84 1.51 20.09
CA THR A 112 -8.73 0.52 19.45
C THR A 112 -8.74 0.65 17.93
N VAL A 113 -8.86 1.85 17.38
CA VAL A 113 -8.84 2.09 15.93
C VAL A 113 -7.50 1.68 15.32
N VAL A 114 -6.39 1.99 16.00
CA VAL A 114 -5.04 1.60 15.55
C VAL A 114 -4.87 0.09 15.55
N LEU A 115 -5.18 -0.57 16.66
CA LEU A 115 -5.06 -2.02 16.76
C LEU A 115 -5.97 -2.74 15.76
N GLY A 116 -7.21 -2.28 15.63
CA GLY A 116 -8.16 -2.85 14.68
C GLY A 116 -7.71 -2.68 13.23
N GLY A 117 -7.25 -1.48 12.87
CA GLY A 117 -6.68 -1.20 11.56
C GLY A 117 -5.44 -2.05 11.25
N LEU A 118 -4.55 -2.23 12.23
CA LEU A 118 -3.37 -3.10 12.10
C LEU A 118 -3.75 -4.57 11.94
N ALA A 119 -4.71 -5.07 12.73
CA ALA A 119 -5.18 -6.45 12.63
C ALA A 119 -5.83 -6.72 11.27
N VAL A 120 -6.68 -5.81 10.79
CA VAL A 120 -7.29 -5.90 9.45
C VAL A 120 -6.24 -5.81 8.37
N GLY A 121 -5.32 -4.84 8.45
CA GLY A 121 -4.23 -4.68 7.49
C GLY A 121 -3.33 -5.90 7.41
N ALA A 122 -2.93 -6.47 8.56
CA ALA A 122 -2.11 -7.68 8.63
C ALA A 122 -2.84 -8.89 8.02
N THR A 123 -4.13 -9.05 8.32
CA THR A 123 -4.97 -10.13 7.78
C THR A 123 -5.13 -10.00 6.26
N LEU A 124 -5.35 -8.78 5.76
CA LEU A 124 -5.55 -8.50 4.35
C LEU A 124 -4.25 -8.36 3.56
N PHE A 125 -3.08 -8.36 4.20
CA PHE A 125 -1.80 -8.15 3.54
C PHE A 125 -1.56 -9.14 2.38
N VAL A 126 -1.71 -10.45 2.66
CA VAL A 126 -1.52 -11.51 1.67
C VAL A 126 -2.61 -11.44 0.57
N PRO A 127 -3.91 -11.36 0.90
CA PRO A 127 -4.96 -11.14 -0.11
C PRO A 127 -4.73 -9.91 -1.01
N ILE A 128 -4.32 -8.77 -0.44
CA ILE A 128 -4.01 -7.54 -1.19
C ILE A 128 -2.81 -7.78 -2.11
N PHE A 129 -1.75 -8.41 -1.62
CA PHE A 129 -0.57 -8.70 -2.44
C PHE A 129 -0.91 -9.61 -3.64
N LEU A 130 -1.67 -10.69 -3.40
CA LEU A 130 -2.05 -11.64 -4.45
C LEU A 130 -3.00 -11.00 -5.46
N SER A 131 -4.03 -10.30 -4.99
CA SER A 131 -4.99 -9.61 -5.85
C SER A 131 -4.35 -8.49 -6.67
N ALA A 132 -3.43 -7.71 -6.09
CA ALA A 132 -2.68 -6.70 -6.81
C ALA A 132 -1.75 -7.32 -7.85
N THR A 133 -1.07 -8.43 -7.53
CA THR A 133 -0.22 -9.15 -8.49
C THR A 133 -1.04 -9.61 -9.69
N TRP A 134 -2.17 -10.26 -9.43
CA TRP A 134 -3.10 -10.73 -10.47
C TRP A 134 -3.67 -9.58 -11.30
N GLY A 135 -4.12 -8.50 -10.64
CA GLY A 135 -4.70 -7.33 -11.30
C GLY A 135 -3.70 -6.63 -12.23
N VAL A 136 -2.44 -6.48 -11.80
CA VAL A 136 -1.37 -5.90 -12.62
C VAL A 136 -1.05 -6.78 -13.83
N GLN A 137 -0.96 -8.10 -13.65
CA GLN A 137 -0.76 -9.04 -14.77
C GLN A 137 -1.90 -8.93 -15.78
N ARG A 138 -3.15 -8.98 -15.30
CA ARG A 138 -4.34 -8.88 -16.14
C ARG A 138 -4.42 -7.56 -16.90
N TYR A 139 -4.06 -6.46 -16.23
CA TYR A 139 -4.00 -5.14 -16.84
C TYR A 139 -2.99 -5.12 -18.00
N ARG A 140 -1.80 -5.68 -17.82
CA ARG A 140 -0.79 -5.75 -18.88
C ARG A 140 -1.26 -6.63 -20.04
N ASP A 141 -1.77 -7.81 -19.74
CA ASP A 141 -2.19 -8.77 -20.78
C ASP A 141 -3.37 -8.29 -21.61
N ARG A 142 -4.29 -7.50 -21.03
CA ARG A 142 -5.46 -6.97 -21.75
C ARG A 142 -5.25 -5.56 -22.27
N VAL A 143 -4.86 -4.63 -21.41
CA VAL A 143 -4.87 -3.21 -21.74
C VAL A 143 -3.65 -2.85 -22.58
N VAL A 144 -2.45 -3.30 -22.17
CA VAL A 144 -1.22 -3.02 -22.94
C VAL A 144 -1.23 -3.78 -24.27
N ALA A 145 -1.68 -5.04 -24.29
CA ALA A 145 -1.75 -5.82 -25.52
C ALA A 145 -2.80 -5.30 -26.52
N VAL A 146 -3.94 -4.77 -26.04
CA VAL A 146 -4.97 -4.15 -26.90
C VAL A 146 -4.53 -2.75 -27.35
N ALA A 147 -3.93 -1.95 -26.46
CA ALA A 147 -3.40 -0.63 -26.81
C ALA A 147 -2.26 -0.71 -27.84
N ALA A 148 -1.41 -1.75 -27.79
CA ALA A 148 -0.34 -1.97 -28.77
C ALA A 148 -0.86 -2.19 -30.20
N LYS A 149 -2.13 -2.60 -30.37
CA LYS A 149 -2.76 -2.79 -31.69
C LYS A 149 -3.31 -1.49 -32.28
N TRP A 150 -3.41 -0.41 -31.51
CA TRP A 150 -3.94 0.86 -32.00
C TRP A 150 -2.82 1.66 -32.67
N ARG A 151 -2.96 1.99 -33.96
CA ARG A 151 -1.96 2.75 -34.74
C ARG A 151 -1.54 4.07 -34.08
N VAL A 152 -2.44 4.72 -33.34
CA VAL A 152 -2.16 5.94 -32.55
C VAL A 152 -1.14 5.68 -31.44
N PHE A 153 -1.18 4.51 -30.81
CA PHE A 153 -0.24 4.11 -29.77
C PHE A 153 1.17 3.83 -30.33
N GLN A 154 1.25 3.34 -31.57
CA GLN A 154 2.51 3.14 -32.29
C GLN A 154 3.15 4.47 -32.69
N ILE A 155 2.35 5.45 -33.14
CA ILE A 155 2.80 6.81 -33.48
C ILE A 155 3.26 7.57 -32.23
N LEU A 156 2.56 7.41 -31.09
CA LEU A 156 2.96 8.05 -29.82
C LEU A 156 4.27 7.46 -29.26
N ARG A 157 4.49 6.15 -29.39
CA ARG A 157 5.77 5.50 -29.02
C ARG A 157 6.94 5.93 -29.93
N ALA A 158 6.66 6.20 -31.20
CA ALA A 158 7.65 6.69 -32.18
C ALA A 158 7.89 8.21 -32.10
N SER A 159 7.09 8.94 -31.31
CA SER A 159 7.27 10.38 -31.14
C SER A 159 8.34 10.69 -30.08
N LYS A 160 9.15 11.75 -30.31
CA LYS A 160 10.22 12.24 -29.41
C LYS A 160 9.77 12.49 -27.95
N PHE A 161 8.47 12.55 -27.69
CA PHE A 161 7.89 12.65 -26.35
C PHE A 161 8.08 11.37 -25.52
N TYR A 162 8.10 10.18 -26.15
CA TYR A 162 8.35 8.91 -25.47
C TYR A 162 9.83 8.77 -25.09
N GLU A 163 10.74 9.22 -25.96
CA GLU A 163 12.18 9.35 -25.67
C GLU A 163 12.43 10.32 -24.51
N LEU A 164 11.74 11.48 -24.48
CA LEU A 164 11.87 12.44 -23.38
C LEU A 164 11.36 11.85 -22.05
N TYR A 165 10.28 11.08 -22.08
CA TYR A 165 9.74 10.35 -20.94
C TYR A 165 10.67 9.21 -20.45
N GLU A 166 11.41 8.59 -21.37
CA GLU A 166 12.43 7.58 -21.04
C GLU A 166 13.70 8.21 -20.47
N LYS A 167 14.09 9.38 -20.96
CA LYS A 167 15.34 10.09 -20.62
C LYS A 167 15.30 10.88 -19.30
N PHE A 168 14.10 11.22 -18.81
CA PHE A 168 13.89 11.83 -17.48
C PHE A 168 13.48 10.82 -16.40
N SER A 169 13.64 9.52 -16.68
CA SER A 169 13.36 8.40 -15.77
C SER A 169 14.63 7.70 -15.32
#